data_AF-A0A7K2Z6P2-F1
#
_entry.id   AF-A0A7K2Z6P2-F1
#
_cell.length_a   1.000
_cell.length_b   1.000
_cell.length_c   1.000
_cell.angle_alpha   90.00
_cell.angle_beta   90.00
_cell.angle_gamma   90.00
#
_symmetry.space_group_name_H-M   'P 1'
#
loop_
_entity.id
_entity.type
_entity.pdbx_description
1 polymer ?
#
loop_
_entity_poly.entity_id
_entity_poly.type
_entity_poly.pdbx_seq_one_letter_code
_entity_poly.pdbx_strand_id
1 'polypeptide(L)'
;MAGTGAHPLVRAEHFIWLTARVLEQRRFAHRFLDGDPDPVETALAAYRNEDGGYAHALEPDLRGPVSQPLHTAHALSVLDSIGRCDGLRVERICRYLSDVSTKEGALPALLPTQRGYPAAPFVPVVDDPPAELLATGPIVGLLHRNEVWHAWLFRATDFCWRAVDTLEQSHPYEIEAAIAFLDGVPDRARAERAADR
;
A
#
# COMPACT_ATOMS: atom_id res chain seq x y z
N MET A 1 -23.07 25.32 7.73
CA MET A 1 -21.89 25.56 6.87
C MET A 1 -20.80 26.18 7.73
N ALA A 2 -19.67 25.50 7.93
CA ALA A 2 -18.55 26.07 8.67
C ALA A 2 -18.12 27.38 7.98
N GLY A 3 -18.27 28.51 8.67
CA GLY A 3 -17.90 29.83 8.15
C GLY A 3 -16.42 29.89 7.78
N THR A 4 -16.08 30.81 6.88
CA THR A 4 -14.75 31.03 6.29
C THR A 4 -13.60 31.36 7.27
N GLY A 5 -13.82 31.22 8.59
CA GLY A 5 -12.81 31.37 9.65
C GLY A 5 -12.60 30.14 10.53
N ALA A 6 -13.20 28.98 10.21
CA ALA A 6 -12.96 27.75 10.97
C ALA A 6 -11.55 27.18 10.70
N HIS A 7 -10.88 26.71 11.76
CA HIS A 7 -9.56 26.08 11.68
C HIS A 7 -9.53 24.96 10.61
N PRO A 8 -8.46 24.81 9.80
CA PRO A 8 -8.41 23.83 8.72
C PRO A 8 -8.79 22.41 9.15
N LEU A 9 -8.42 22.01 10.37
CA LEU A 9 -8.78 20.71 10.94
C LEU A 9 -10.30 20.52 11.08
N VAL A 10 -11.03 21.54 11.53
CA VAL A 10 -12.50 21.49 11.69
C VAL A 10 -13.19 21.34 10.33
N ARG A 11 -12.63 22.00 9.30
CA ARG A 11 -13.13 21.85 7.93
C ARG A 11 -12.86 20.45 7.37
N ALA A 12 -11.66 19.92 7.62
CA ALA A 12 -11.27 18.57 7.21
C ALA A 12 -12.14 17.51 7.91
N GLU A 13 -12.35 17.65 9.23
CA GLU A 13 -13.21 16.77 10.01
C GLU A 13 -14.63 16.71 9.43
N HIS A 14 -15.25 17.88 9.20
CA HIS A 14 -16.60 17.94 8.62
C HIS A 14 -16.67 17.32 7.22
N PHE A 15 -15.65 17.53 6.39
CA PHE A 15 -15.58 16.88 5.07
C PHE A 15 -15.49 15.36 5.21
N ILE A 16 -14.59 14.85 6.04
CA ILE A 16 -14.40 13.41 6.27
C ILE A 16 -15.69 12.76 6.77
N TRP A 17 -16.38 13.35 7.74
CA TRP A 17 -17.65 12.81 8.24
C TRP A 17 -18.76 12.75 7.20
N LEU A 18 -18.77 13.67 6.22
CA LEU A 18 -19.82 13.75 5.21
C LEU A 18 -19.53 12.94 3.94
N THR A 19 -18.26 12.69 3.62
CA THR A 19 -17.90 12.17 2.28
C THR A 19 -17.00 10.94 2.29
N ALA A 20 -16.29 10.67 3.38
CA ALA A 20 -15.31 9.58 3.40
C ALA A 20 -15.94 8.24 3.74
N ARG A 21 -15.28 7.13 3.36
CA ARG A 21 -15.70 5.78 3.76
C ARG A 21 -15.51 5.63 5.27
N VAL A 22 -16.15 4.62 5.85
CA VAL A 22 -15.99 4.31 7.28
C VAL A 22 -14.52 4.11 7.66
N LEU A 23 -13.70 3.54 6.78
CA LEU A 23 -12.26 3.38 7.04
C LEU A 23 -11.55 4.71 7.24
N GLU A 24 -11.65 5.66 6.31
CA GLU A 24 -11.01 6.97 6.43
C GLU A 24 -11.55 7.78 7.62
N GLN A 25 -12.84 7.65 7.88
CA GLN A 25 -13.49 8.19 9.08
C GLN A 25 -12.82 7.69 10.37
N ARG A 26 -12.58 6.38 10.51
CA ARG A 26 -11.87 5.83 11.67
C ARG A 26 -10.41 6.25 11.72
N ARG A 27 -9.72 6.26 10.56
CA ARG A 27 -8.32 6.72 10.46
C ARG A 27 -8.16 8.17 10.89
N PHE A 28 -9.10 9.03 10.49
CA PHE A 28 -9.10 10.44 10.88
C PHE A 28 -9.30 10.60 12.40
N ALA A 29 -10.28 9.91 12.98
CA ALA A 29 -10.48 9.95 14.43
C ALA A 29 -9.27 9.45 15.21
N HIS A 30 -8.66 8.34 14.79
CA HIS A 30 -7.44 7.84 15.42
C HIS A 30 -6.29 8.86 15.35
N ARG A 31 -6.07 9.42 14.16
CA ARG A 31 -4.90 10.28 13.92
C ARG A 31 -5.00 11.67 14.53
N PHE A 32 -6.20 12.24 14.61
CA PHE A 32 -6.41 13.65 14.93
C PHE A 32 -7.31 13.91 16.14
N LEU A 33 -8.06 12.90 16.62
CA LEU A 33 -9.02 13.03 17.72
C LEU A 33 -8.72 12.04 18.86
N ASP A 34 -7.47 11.58 18.96
CA ASP A 34 -6.98 10.63 19.98
C ASP A 34 -7.83 9.34 20.08
N GLY A 35 -8.42 8.91 18.97
CA GLY A 35 -9.21 7.69 18.90
C GLY A 35 -8.36 6.42 19.01
N ASP A 36 -8.94 5.34 19.52
CA ASP A 36 -8.30 4.03 19.59
C ASP A 36 -8.03 3.44 18.18
N PRO A 37 -6.97 2.63 17.98
CA PRO A 37 -6.71 1.95 16.71
C PRO A 37 -7.70 0.81 16.36
N ASP A 38 -8.36 0.18 17.33
CA ASP A 38 -9.24 -0.98 17.10
C ASP A 38 -10.43 -0.71 16.15
N PRO A 39 -11.10 0.46 16.20
CA PRO A 39 -12.09 0.85 15.19
C PRO A 39 -11.53 0.90 13.76
N VAL A 40 -10.27 1.34 13.58
CA VAL A 40 -9.62 1.35 12.25
C VAL A 40 -9.42 -0.09 11.77
N GLU A 41 -8.90 -0.94 12.64
CA GLU A 41 -8.67 -2.35 12.34
C GLU A 41 -9.98 -3.08 11.99
N THR A 42 -11.05 -2.79 12.73
CA THR A 42 -12.40 -3.32 12.49
C THR A 42 -12.93 -2.90 11.13
N ALA A 43 -12.80 -1.62 10.77
CA ALA A 43 -13.23 -1.13 9.46
C ALA A 43 -12.40 -1.75 8.32
N LEU A 44 -11.09 -1.90 8.50
CA LEU A 44 -10.20 -2.51 7.51
C LEU A 44 -10.52 -4.00 7.30
N ALA A 45 -10.96 -4.72 8.33
CA ALA A 45 -11.26 -6.15 8.25
C ALA A 45 -12.34 -6.49 7.20
N ALA A 46 -13.26 -5.57 6.91
CA ALA A 46 -14.30 -5.73 5.90
C ALA A 46 -13.75 -5.84 4.46
N TYR A 47 -12.50 -5.41 4.23
CA TYR A 47 -11.86 -5.46 2.90
C TYR A 47 -11.01 -6.73 2.69
N ARG A 48 -10.82 -7.56 3.72
CA ARG A 48 -9.93 -8.73 3.66
C ARG A 48 -10.65 -9.94 3.06
N ASN A 49 -9.97 -10.68 2.20
CA ASN A 49 -10.44 -11.94 1.64
C ASN A 49 -9.78 -13.16 2.31
N GLU A 50 -10.32 -14.35 2.06
CA GLU A 50 -9.84 -15.62 2.66
C GLU A 50 -8.42 -16.00 2.21
N ASP A 51 -8.00 -15.54 1.03
CA ASP A 51 -6.66 -15.73 0.47
C ASP A 51 -5.57 -14.91 1.20
N GLY A 52 -5.94 -14.05 2.15
CA GLY A 52 -5.02 -13.17 2.87
C GLY A 52 -4.77 -11.83 2.18
N GLY A 53 -5.30 -11.65 0.97
CA GLY A 53 -5.28 -10.37 0.25
C GLY A 53 -6.45 -9.45 0.62
N TYR A 54 -6.48 -8.29 -0.02
CA TYR A 54 -7.51 -7.26 0.19
C TYR A 54 -8.19 -6.87 -1.12
N ALA A 55 -9.46 -6.49 -1.04
CA ALA A 55 -10.34 -6.21 -2.17
C ALA A 55 -11.33 -5.08 -1.88
N HIS A 56 -12.50 -5.12 -2.53
CA HIS A 56 -13.70 -4.31 -2.23
C HIS A 56 -13.48 -2.80 -2.34
N ALA A 57 -12.71 -2.40 -3.36
CA ALA A 57 -12.40 -1.01 -3.65
C ALA A 57 -11.62 -0.31 -2.51
N LEU A 58 -10.80 -1.06 -1.75
CA LEU A 58 -9.93 -0.48 -0.73
C LEU A 58 -8.97 0.57 -1.34
N GLU A 59 -8.41 0.23 -2.49
CA GLU A 59 -7.70 1.13 -3.38
C GLU A 59 -8.73 1.79 -4.31
N PRO A 60 -8.95 3.11 -4.25
CA PRO A 60 -9.96 3.82 -5.02
C PRO A 60 -9.85 3.69 -6.54
N ASP A 61 -8.72 3.30 -7.10
CA ASP A 61 -8.61 3.05 -8.56
C ASP A 61 -9.18 1.71 -9.00
N LEU A 62 -9.47 0.79 -8.07
CA LEU A 62 -9.93 -0.56 -8.38
C LEU A 62 -11.33 -0.83 -7.80
N ARG A 63 -12.13 -1.63 -8.49
CA ARG A 63 -13.43 -2.11 -8.00
C ARG A 63 -13.47 -3.64 -8.00
N GLY A 64 -14.45 -4.19 -7.30
CA GLY A 64 -14.71 -5.63 -7.31
C GLY A 64 -14.21 -6.36 -6.06
N PRO A 65 -14.58 -7.65 -5.95
CA PRO A 65 -14.35 -8.46 -4.75
C PRO A 65 -13.02 -9.22 -4.78
N VAL A 66 -12.22 -9.09 -5.85
CA VAL A 66 -10.99 -9.85 -6.03
C VAL A 66 -9.80 -9.18 -5.36
N SER A 67 -8.94 -9.98 -4.73
CA SER A 67 -7.73 -9.47 -4.09
C SER A 67 -6.75 -8.93 -5.11
N GLN A 68 -6.16 -7.76 -4.85
CA GLN A 68 -5.14 -7.15 -5.70
C GLN A 68 -3.91 -6.69 -4.90
N PRO A 69 -2.70 -6.67 -5.50
CA PRO A 69 -1.49 -6.15 -4.86
C PRO A 69 -1.68 -4.71 -4.34
N LEU A 70 -2.27 -3.81 -5.14
CA LEU A 70 -2.50 -2.41 -4.73
C LEU A 70 -3.48 -2.27 -3.55
N HIS A 71 -4.54 -3.08 -3.50
CA HIS A 71 -5.41 -3.14 -2.33
C HIS A 71 -4.64 -3.56 -1.08
N THR A 72 -3.76 -4.55 -1.22
CA THR A 72 -2.98 -5.09 -0.12
C THR A 72 -1.89 -4.12 0.34
N ALA A 73 -1.30 -3.35 -0.58
CA ALA A 73 -0.41 -2.23 -0.26
C ALA A 73 -1.13 -1.18 0.59
N HIS A 74 -2.35 -0.80 0.19
CA HIS A 74 -3.17 0.13 0.95
C HIS A 74 -3.49 -0.40 2.36
N ALA A 75 -3.83 -1.69 2.49
CA ALA A 75 -4.08 -2.32 3.78
C ALA A 75 -2.85 -2.28 4.70
N LEU A 76 -1.65 -2.59 4.18
CA LEU A 76 -0.41 -2.50 4.93
C LEU A 76 -0.12 -1.06 5.39
N SER A 77 -0.32 -0.07 4.52
CA SER A 77 -0.17 1.35 4.91
C SER A 77 -1.13 1.75 6.03
N VAL A 78 -2.36 1.25 6.02
CA VAL A 78 -3.31 1.48 7.11
C VAL A 78 -2.80 0.84 8.41
N LEU A 79 -2.33 -0.41 8.38
CA LEU A 79 -1.81 -1.11 9.55
C LEU A 79 -0.56 -0.43 10.14
N ASP A 80 0.36 0.02 9.28
CA ASP A 80 1.53 0.81 9.69
C ASP A 80 1.11 2.11 10.38
N SER A 81 0.14 2.83 9.80
CA SER A 81 -0.33 4.12 10.34
C SER A 81 -0.96 4.04 11.73
N ILE A 82 -1.32 2.84 12.19
CA ILE A 82 -1.90 2.57 13.51
C ILE A 82 -0.98 1.71 14.40
N GLY A 83 0.28 1.50 13.98
CA GLY A 83 1.26 0.71 14.73
C GLY A 83 0.92 -0.77 14.88
N ARG A 84 0.22 -1.37 13.89
CA ARG A 84 -0.24 -2.77 13.89
C ARG A 84 0.25 -3.55 12.66
N CYS A 85 1.37 -3.13 12.08
CA CYS A 85 1.99 -3.79 10.93
C CYS A 85 2.93 -4.93 11.39
N ASP A 86 2.38 -5.89 12.14
CA ASP A 86 3.12 -7.04 12.65
C ASP A 86 2.26 -8.32 12.75
N GLY A 87 2.86 -9.37 13.31
CA GLY A 87 2.17 -10.59 13.74
C GLY A 87 1.54 -11.42 12.61
N LEU A 88 0.60 -12.29 13.01
CA LEU A 88 -0.02 -13.28 12.12
C LEU A 88 -0.76 -12.67 10.93
N ARG A 89 -1.24 -11.43 11.06
CA ARG A 89 -1.93 -10.75 9.95
C ARG A 89 -0.95 -10.39 8.85
N VAL A 90 0.18 -9.78 9.21
CA VAL A 90 1.22 -9.43 8.23
C VAL A 90 1.87 -10.67 7.65
N GLU A 91 2.02 -11.75 8.41
CA GLU A 91 2.49 -13.04 7.87
C GLU A 91 1.56 -13.57 6.75
N ARG A 92 0.24 -13.51 6.96
CA ARG A 92 -0.74 -13.91 5.93
C ARG A 92 -0.70 -13.00 4.71
N ILE A 93 -0.53 -11.70 4.92
CA ILE A 93 -0.34 -10.75 3.82
C ILE A 93 0.93 -11.12 3.03
N CYS A 94 2.05 -11.38 3.69
CA CYS A 94 3.30 -11.76 3.02
C CYS A 94 3.17 -13.08 2.25
N ARG A 95 2.37 -14.03 2.75
CA ARG A 95 2.03 -15.25 2.02
C ARG A 95 1.25 -14.94 0.74
N TYR A 96 0.18 -14.17 0.85
CA TYR A 96 -0.59 -13.72 -0.32
C TYR A 96 0.30 -13.02 -1.35
N LEU A 97 1.13 -12.07 -0.92
CA LEU A 97 2.05 -11.34 -1.80
C LEU A 97 3.09 -12.26 -2.47
N SER A 98 3.56 -13.28 -1.75
CA SER A 98 4.41 -14.32 -2.32
C SER A 98 3.70 -15.12 -3.42
N ASP A 99 2.43 -15.45 -3.22
CA ASP A 99 1.63 -16.27 -4.15
C ASP A 99 1.28 -15.51 -5.44
N VAL A 100 1.13 -14.18 -5.36
CA VAL A 100 0.79 -13.32 -6.51
C VAL A 100 2.00 -12.61 -7.14
N SER A 101 3.20 -12.97 -6.71
CA SER A 101 4.43 -12.40 -7.27
C SER A 101 4.76 -13.01 -8.64
N THR A 102 5.36 -12.18 -9.48
CA THR A 102 5.98 -12.59 -10.75
C THR A 102 7.18 -13.52 -10.52
N LYS A 103 7.72 -14.08 -11.60
CA LYS A 103 8.93 -14.93 -11.56
C LYS A 103 10.16 -14.18 -11.03
N GLU A 104 10.18 -12.85 -11.16
CA GLU A 104 11.22 -11.96 -10.62
C GLU A 104 11.14 -11.85 -9.08
N GLY A 105 10.07 -12.36 -8.45
CA GLY A 105 9.85 -12.28 -7.00
C GLY A 105 9.32 -10.94 -6.53
N ALA A 106 8.72 -10.17 -7.44
CA ALA A 106 8.13 -8.86 -7.19
C ALA A 106 6.69 -8.79 -7.71
N LEU A 107 5.97 -7.76 -7.30
CA LEU A 107 4.53 -7.65 -7.53
C LEU A 107 4.24 -6.93 -8.85
N PRO A 108 3.25 -7.40 -9.63
CA PRO A 108 2.64 -6.56 -10.64
C PRO A 108 1.79 -5.47 -9.99
N ALA A 109 1.54 -4.38 -10.72
CA ALA A 109 0.55 -3.38 -10.28
C ALA A 109 -0.85 -3.99 -10.17
N LEU A 110 -1.21 -4.88 -11.09
CA LEU A 110 -2.54 -5.45 -11.16
C LEU A 110 -2.50 -6.88 -11.69
N LEU A 111 -3.34 -7.75 -11.15
CA LEU A 111 -3.47 -9.13 -11.62
C LEU A 111 -4.54 -9.22 -12.72
N PRO A 112 -4.43 -10.20 -13.65
CA PRO A 112 -5.44 -10.42 -14.70
C PRO A 112 -6.85 -10.70 -14.15
N THR A 113 -6.94 -11.15 -12.89
CA THR A 113 -8.20 -11.39 -12.16
C THR A 113 -9.05 -10.14 -11.96
N GLN A 114 -8.49 -8.93 -12.16
CA GLN A 114 -9.27 -7.69 -12.18
C GLN A 114 -10.25 -7.62 -13.36
N ARG A 115 -10.02 -8.41 -14.41
CA ARG A 115 -10.86 -8.46 -15.60
C ARG A 115 -12.33 -8.72 -15.24
N GLY A 116 -13.21 -7.89 -15.80
CA GLY A 116 -14.64 -7.93 -15.51
C GLY A 116 -15.08 -6.98 -14.40
N TYR A 117 -14.13 -6.34 -13.68
CA TYR A 117 -14.41 -5.28 -12.72
C TYR A 117 -13.82 -3.95 -13.18
N PRO A 118 -14.50 -2.82 -12.91
CA PRO A 118 -13.97 -1.51 -13.24
C PRO A 118 -12.61 -1.25 -12.58
N ALA A 119 -11.70 -0.64 -13.34
CA ALA A 119 -10.45 -0.08 -12.87
C ALA A 119 -10.29 1.33 -13.47
N ALA A 120 -9.42 2.14 -12.90
CA ALA A 120 -9.12 3.45 -13.44
C ALA A 120 -8.60 3.31 -14.89
N PRO A 121 -8.97 4.21 -15.83
CA PRO A 121 -8.68 4.04 -17.26
C PRO A 121 -7.19 3.96 -17.62
N PHE A 122 -6.32 4.47 -16.73
CA PHE A 122 -4.87 4.48 -16.89
C PHE A 122 -4.17 3.23 -16.33
N VAL A 123 -4.92 2.25 -15.78
CA VAL A 123 -4.38 1.00 -15.26
C VAL A 123 -4.76 -0.15 -16.21
N PRO A 124 -3.86 -0.56 -17.13
CA PRO A 124 -4.17 -1.62 -18.07
C PRO A 124 -4.23 -2.99 -17.38
N VAL A 125 -5.25 -3.79 -17.71
CA VAL A 125 -5.33 -5.21 -17.31
C VAL A 125 -4.74 -6.06 -18.43
N VAL A 126 -3.53 -6.58 -18.20
CA VAL A 126 -2.81 -7.45 -19.15
C VAL A 126 -2.76 -8.89 -18.64
N ASP A 127 -2.53 -9.86 -19.53
CA ASP A 127 -2.54 -11.29 -19.18
C ASP A 127 -1.29 -11.75 -18.44
N ASP A 128 -0.13 -11.16 -18.74
CA ASP A 128 1.16 -11.44 -18.10
C ASP A 128 1.78 -10.11 -17.62
N PRO A 129 1.30 -9.57 -16.49
CA PRO A 129 1.77 -8.27 -16.01
C PRO A 129 3.22 -8.36 -15.50
N PRO A 130 4.07 -7.38 -15.83
CA PRO A 130 5.45 -7.35 -15.36
C PRO A 130 5.50 -7.05 -13.86
N ALA A 131 6.64 -7.36 -13.22
CA ALA A 131 6.92 -6.84 -11.90
C ALA A 131 7.16 -5.34 -11.96
N GLU A 132 6.57 -4.59 -11.03
CA GLU A 132 6.61 -3.13 -11.03
C GLU A 132 7.10 -2.60 -9.69
N LEU A 133 7.97 -1.58 -9.76
CA LEU A 133 8.44 -0.86 -8.58
C LEU A 133 7.28 -0.18 -7.85
N LEU A 134 6.29 0.34 -8.61
CA LEU A 134 5.10 1.00 -8.07
C LEU A 134 4.37 0.17 -7.01
N ALA A 135 4.15 -1.12 -7.28
CA ALA A 135 3.49 -2.01 -6.33
C ALA A 135 4.44 -2.59 -5.28
N THR A 136 5.68 -2.85 -5.67
CA THR A 136 6.62 -3.59 -4.82
C THR A 136 7.31 -2.68 -3.80
N GLY A 137 7.80 -1.51 -4.23
CA GLY A 137 8.61 -0.59 -3.42
C GLY A 137 7.94 -0.15 -2.12
N PRO A 138 6.71 0.41 -2.16
CA PRO A 138 6.02 0.86 -0.95
C PRO A 138 5.79 -0.26 0.05
N ILE A 139 5.42 -1.47 -0.41
CA ILE A 139 5.22 -2.63 0.46
C ILE A 139 6.54 -3.03 1.11
N VAL A 140 7.59 -3.21 0.32
CA VAL A 140 8.90 -3.67 0.81
C VAL A 140 9.48 -2.67 1.80
N GLY A 141 9.39 -1.37 1.50
CA GLY A 141 9.80 -0.31 2.42
C GLY A 141 9.07 -0.37 3.75
N LEU A 142 7.73 -0.45 3.71
CA LEU A 142 6.90 -0.57 4.93
C LEU A 142 7.25 -1.80 5.76
N LEU A 143 7.45 -2.95 5.12
CA LEU A 143 7.78 -4.20 5.83
C LEU A 143 9.16 -4.12 6.49
N HIS A 144 10.18 -3.57 5.83
CA HIS A 144 11.49 -3.36 6.45
C HIS A 144 11.43 -2.39 7.62
N ARG A 145 10.72 -1.26 7.46
CA ARG A 145 10.52 -0.27 8.53
C ARG A 145 9.88 -0.87 9.78
N ASN A 146 8.99 -1.84 9.61
CA ASN A 146 8.30 -2.54 10.70
C ASN A 146 9.04 -3.81 11.15
N GLU A 147 10.30 -3.98 10.74
CA GLU A 147 11.16 -5.12 11.11
C GLU A 147 10.52 -6.49 10.79
N VAL A 148 9.67 -6.54 9.76
CA VAL A 148 8.99 -7.77 9.34
C VAL A 148 9.97 -8.69 8.63
N TRP A 149 9.97 -9.95 9.02
CA TRP A 149 10.73 -10.99 8.34
C TRP A 149 9.82 -11.94 7.56
N HIS A 150 10.13 -12.15 6.28
CA HIS A 150 9.49 -13.18 5.45
C HIS A 150 10.40 -13.56 4.28
N ALA A 151 10.42 -14.84 3.88
CA ALA A 151 11.33 -15.34 2.84
C ALA A 151 11.13 -14.65 1.46
N TRP A 152 9.89 -14.28 1.14
CA TRP A 152 9.58 -13.51 -0.07
C TRP A 152 10.25 -12.12 -0.11
N LEU A 153 10.37 -11.46 1.06
CA LEU A 153 10.87 -10.09 1.15
C LEU A 153 12.29 -9.96 0.59
N PHE A 154 13.12 -11.00 0.67
CA PHE A 154 14.47 -10.99 0.11
C PHE A 154 14.48 -10.76 -1.40
N ARG A 155 13.65 -11.50 -2.16
CA ARG A 155 13.60 -11.36 -3.62
C ARG A 155 12.95 -10.04 -4.03
N ALA A 156 11.90 -9.63 -3.34
CA ALA A 156 11.25 -8.34 -3.58
C ALA A 156 12.19 -7.16 -3.29
N THR A 157 13.03 -7.26 -2.25
CA THR A 157 14.05 -6.26 -1.91
C THR A 157 15.14 -6.16 -2.99
N ASP A 158 15.62 -7.30 -3.50
CA ASP A 158 16.59 -7.31 -4.60
C ASP A 158 16.00 -6.67 -5.86
N PHE A 159 14.75 -7.00 -6.19
CA PHE A 159 14.05 -6.36 -7.30
C PHE A 159 13.96 -4.84 -7.12
N CYS A 160 13.54 -4.35 -5.95
CA CYS A 160 13.45 -2.91 -5.70
C CYS A 160 14.79 -2.20 -5.84
N TRP A 161 15.87 -2.78 -5.30
CA TRP A 161 17.22 -2.23 -5.48
C TRP A 161 17.62 -2.17 -6.95
N ARG A 162 17.43 -3.26 -7.70
CA ARG A 162 17.74 -3.27 -9.14
C ARG A 162 16.94 -2.22 -9.90
N ALA A 163 15.63 -2.13 -9.63
CA ALA A 163 14.74 -1.17 -10.27
C ALA A 163 15.16 0.28 -9.99
N VAL A 164 15.48 0.62 -8.74
CA VAL A 164 16.01 1.94 -8.35
C VAL A 164 17.36 2.21 -9.03
N ASP A 165 18.27 1.24 -9.00
CA ASP A 165 19.63 1.41 -9.55
C ASP A 165 19.61 1.70 -11.06
N THR A 166 18.67 1.08 -11.80
CA THR A 166 18.50 1.23 -13.25
C THR A 166 17.53 2.32 -13.70
N LEU A 167 16.96 3.10 -12.76
CA LEU A 167 15.99 4.14 -13.11
C LEU A 167 16.72 5.33 -13.77
N GLU A 168 16.54 5.50 -15.08
CA GLU A 168 17.13 6.59 -15.87
C GLU A 168 16.08 7.61 -16.34
N GLN A 169 14.91 7.11 -16.74
CA GLN A 169 13.71 7.89 -17.02
C GLN A 169 12.62 7.40 -16.07
N SER A 170 11.93 8.32 -15.43
CA SER A 170 10.98 7.97 -14.37
C SER A 170 9.61 8.58 -14.61
N HIS A 171 8.58 7.86 -14.21
CA HIS A 171 7.26 8.44 -13.92
C HIS A 171 7.20 8.91 -12.45
N PRO A 172 6.45 9.98 -12.10
CA PRO A 172 6.32 10.44 -10.71
C PRO A 172 5.94 9.34 -9.71
N TYR A 173 5.07 8.41 -10.10
CA TYR A 173 4.70 7.26 -9.27
C TYR A 173 5.85 6.26 -9.02
N GLU A 174 6.76 6.11 -9.97
CA GLU A 174 7.95 5.26 -9.77
C GLU A 174 8.94 5.92 -8.81
N ILE A 175 9.06 7.25 -8.86
CA ILE A 175 9.86 8.01 -7.88
C ILE A 175 9.25 7.93 -6.49
N GLU A 176 7.93 8.10 -6.35
CA GLU A 176 7.24 7.93 -5.07
C GLU A 176 7.47 6.52 -4.50
N ALA A 177 7.37 5.50 -5.34
CA ALA A 177 7.62 4.11 -4.94
C ALA A 177 9.09 3.84 -4.58
N ALA A 178 10.04 4.43 -5.32
CA ALA A 178 11.46 4.38 -4.99
C ALA A 178 11.73 5.02 -3.63
N ILE A 179 11.21 6.22 -3.38
CA ILE A 179 11.38 6.92 -2.09
C ILE A 179 10.76 6.10 -0.96
N ALA A 180 9.53 5.59 -1.13
CA ALA A 180 8.88 4.76 -0.10
C ALA A 180 9.71 3.51 0.25
N PHE A 181 10.34 2.87 -0.74
CA PHE A 181 11.29 1.79 -0.52
C PHE A 181 12.53 2.27 0.23
N LEU A 182 13.19 3.32 -0.27
CA LEU A 182 14.43 3.86 0.28
C LEU A 182 14.27 4.39 1.71
N ASP A 183 13.10 4.92 2.07
CA ASP A 183 12.78 5.37 3.43
C ASP A 183 12.62 4.22 4.42
N GLY A 184 12.28 3.02 3.94
CA GLY A 184 12.02 1.86 4.77
C GLY A 184 13.19 0.89 4.92
N VAL A 185 14.09 0.82 3.94
CA VAL A 185 15.19 -0.17 3.95
C VAL A 185 16.23 0.06 5.05
N PRO A 186 16.83 -1.03 5.58
CA PRO A 186 17.78 -0.95 6.70
C PRO A 186 19.16 -0.40 6.29
N ASP A 187 19.60 -0.59 5.04
CA ASP A 187 20.88 -0.04 4.55
C ASP A 187 20.73 1.46 4.23
N ARG A 188 20.76 2.28 5.29
CA ARG A 188 20.58 3.74 5.19
C ARG A 188 21.63 4.41 4.31
N ALA A 189 22.88 3.97 4.41
CA ALA A 189 23.96 4.57 3.63
C ALA A 189 23.79 4.30 2.12
N ARG A 190 23.35 3.09 1.72
CA ARG A 190 22.99 2.82 0.32
C ARG A 190 21.76 3.62 -0.10
N ALA A 191 20.76 3.73 0.77
CA ALA A 191 19.52 4.43 0.46
C ALA A 191 19.76 5.92 0.18
N GLU A 192 20.54 6.60 1.01
CA GLU A 192 20.91 8.01 0.83
C GLU A 192 21.66 8.24 -0.49
N ARG A 193 22.66 7.39 -0.81
CA ARG A 193 23.38 7.48 -2.08
C ARG A 193 22.49 7.26 -3.31
N ALA A 194 21.47 6.41 -3.19
CA ALA A 194 20.53 6.17 -4.27
C ALA A 194 19.55 7.35 -4.43
N ALA A 195 19.13 7.98 -3.33
CA ALA A 195 18.23 9.14 -3.33
C ALA A 195 18.89 10.42 -3.85
N ASP A 196 20.22 10.55 -3.75
CA ASP A 196 20.97 11.72 -4.24
C ASP A 196 21.17 11.75 -5.77
N ARG A 197 20.82 10.68 -6.49
CA ARG A 197 20.94 10.56 -7.95
C ARG A 197 19.75 11.15 -8.69
#